data_AF-A0A1B6IS32-F1
#
_entry.id   AF-A0A1B6IS32-F1
#
_cell.length_a   1.000
_cell.length_b   1.000
_cell.length_c   1.000
_cell.angle_alpha   90.00
_cell.angle_beta   90.00
_cell.angle_gamma   90.00
#
_symmetry.space_group_name_H-M   'P 1'
#
loop_
_entity.id
_entity.type
_entity.pdbx_description
1 polymer ?
#
loop_
_entity_poly.entity_id
_entity_poly.type
_entity_poly.pdbx_seq_one_letter_code
_entity_poly.pdbx_strand_id
1 'polypeptide(L)'
;VGVVQVIVTYASSLLVDKAGRRILLLISAVVMAICQGLLGFYFYLQESGSDVSSLTLIPLSSVVLYIIIFSLGFGPIPWMMTGELFAPDVKGPSTGIAVGLNWLYTFLVTKTFTPFKNLLGMGVTFGIFSVICAIGVVFVLLMVPETKGKSLDEIQQILGGKKPRRNNVVA
;
A
#
# COMPACT_ATOMS: atom_id res chain seq x y z
N VAL A 1 -15.89 -7.91 -9.79
CA VAL A 1 -14.77 -7.47 -8.92
C VAL A 1 -13.94 -8.65 -8.41
N GLY A 2 -14.53 -9.63 -7.71
CA GLY A 2 -13.77 -10.76 -7.15
C GLY A 2 -12.94 -11.59 -8.15
N VAL A 3 -13.49 -11.91 -9.33
CA VAL A 3 -12.73 -12.67 -10.36
C VAL A 3 -11.48 -11.91 -10.84
N VAL A 4 -11.61 -10.60 -11.06
CA VAL A 4 -10.49 -9.73 -11.47
C VAL A 4 -9.40 -9.74 -10.40
N GLN A 5 -9.80 -9.69 -9.13
CA GLN A 5 -8.86 -9.69 -8.00
C GLN A 5 -8.06 -10.99 -7.93
N VAL A 6 -8.68 -12.15 -8.17
CA VAL A 6 -7.98 -13.45 -8.18
C VAL A 6 -6.94 -13.51 -9.30
N ILE A 7 -7.31 -13.14 -10.52
CA ILE A 7 -6.41 -13.16 -11.68
C ILE A 7 -5.21 -12.22 -11.46
N VAL A 8 -5.47 -11.02 -10.95
CA VAL A 8 -4.42 -10.01 -10.70
C VAL A 8 -3.50 -10.45 -9.56
N THR A 9 -4.03 -11.06 -8.50
CA THR A 9 -3.20 -11.56 -7.39
C THR A 9 -2.28 -12.69 -7.85
N TYR A 10 -2.76 -13.58 -8.73
CA TYR A 10 -1.90 -14.61 -9.35
C TYR A 10 -0.82 -14.00 -10.26
N ALA A 11 -1.14 -12.96 -11.04
CA ALA A 11 -0.13 -12.24 -11.81
C ALA A 11 0.88 -11.52 -10.90
N SER A 12 0.42 -10.99 -9.75
CA SER A 12 1.25 -10.34 -8.75
C SER A 12 2.33 -11.26 -8.22
N SER A 13 1.99 -12.49 -7.82
CA SER A 13 2.98 -13.42 -7.26
C SER A 13 4.13 -13.69 -8.23
N LEU A 14 3.85 -13.79 -9.53
CA LEU A 14 4.88 -13.93 -10.58
C LEU A 14 5.72 -12.66 -10.78
N LEU A 15 5.13 -11.49 -10.61
CA LEU A 15 5.79 -10.18 -10.75
C LEU A 15 6.64 -9.83 -9.53
N VAL A 16 6.21 -10.19 -8.33
CA VAL A 16 6.88 -9.91 -7.05
C VAL A 16 8.28 -10.53 -7.00
N ASP A 17 8.43 -11.75 -7.53
CA ASP A 17 9.71 -12.42 -7.59
C ASP A 17 10.68 -11.76 -8.59
N LYS A 18 10.16 -11.06 -9.60
CA LYS A 18 10.97 -10.37 -10.63
C LYS A 18 11.26 -8.91 -10.34
N ALA A 19 10.31 -8.13 -9.83
CA ALA A 19 10.46 -6.67 -9.70
C ALA A 19 11.10 -6.21 -8.38
N GLY A 20 10.98 -6.98 -7.29
CA GLY A 20 11.40 -6.54 -5.95
C GLY A 20 10.26 -5.92 -5.14
N ARG A 21 10.33 -6.06 -3.82
CA ARG A 21 9.21 -5.76 -2.91
C ARG A 21 9.00 -4.26 -2.78
N ARG A 22 10.08 -3.50 -2.64
CA ARG A 22 10.02 -2.05 -2.41
C ARG A 22 9.50 -1.31 -3.63
N ILE A 23 9.95 -1.68 -4.82
CA ILE A 23 9.53 -1.04 -6.08
C ILE A 23 8.03 -1.25 -6.32
N LEU A 24 7.54 -2.47 -6.11
CA LEU A 24 6.11 -2.75 -6.26
C LEU A 24 5.25 -2.02 -5.23
N LEU A 25 5.67 -1.99 -3.96
CA LEU A 25 4.98 -1.18 -2.94
C LEU A 25 4.95 0.30 -3.32
N LEU A 26 6.05 0.83 -3.84
CA LEU A 26 6.15 2.24 -4.20
C LEU A 26 5.22 2.60 -5.36
N ILE A 27 5.28 1.84 -6.46
CA ILE A 27 4.42 2.04 -7.63
C ILE A 27 2.96 1.92 -7.20
N SER A 28 2.62 0.90 -6.40
CA SER A 28 1.27 0.73 -5.92
C SER A 28 0.80 1.89 -5.04
N ALA A 29 1.63 2.38 -4.10
CA ALA A 29 1.29 3.51 -3.24
C ALA A 29 0.99 4.77 -4.07
N VAL A 30 1.83 5.07 -5.07
CA VAL A 30 1.68 6.26 -5.93
C VAL A 30 0.39 6.18 -6.74
N VAL A 31 0.15 5.06 -7.42
CA VAL A 31 -1.03 4.91 -8.27
C VAL A 31 -2.31 4.89 -7.42
N MET A 32 -2.30 4.25 -6.25
CA MET A 32 -3.44 4.29 -5.32
C MET A 32 -3.73 5.72 -4.82
N ALA A 33 -2.71 6.51 -4.50
CA ALA A 33 -2.87 7.91 -4.11
C ALA A 33 -3.52 8.74 -5.22
N ILE A 34 -3.08 8.54 -6.47
CA ILE A 34 -3.66 9.18 -7.65
C ILE A 34 -5.12 8.77 -7.85
N CYS A 35 -5.45 7.48 -7.78
CA CYS A 35 -6.83 6.99 -7.93
C CYS A 35 -7.76 7.60 -6.87
N GLN A 36 -7.32 7.67 -5.62
CA GLN A 36 -8.08 8.30 -4.53
C GLN A 36 -8.23 9.82 -4.72
N GLY A 37 -7.17 10.48 -5.21
CA GLY A 37 -7.20 11.91 -5.53
C GLY A 37 -8.16 12.24 -6.66
N LEU A 38 -8.16 11.45 -7.74
CA LEU A 38 -9.10 11.58 -8.85
C LEU A 38 -10.54 11.35 -8.41
N LEU A 39 -10.78 10.34 -7.55
CA LEU A 39 -12.10 10.07 -7.01
C LEU A 39 -12.59 11.20 -6.10
N GLY A 40 -11.73 11.72 -5.23
CA GLY A 40 -12.03 12.89 -4.40
C GLY A 40 -12.31 14.14 -5.21
N PHE A 41 -11.51 14.40 -6.24
CA PHE A 41 -11.71 15.55 -7.14
C PHE A 41 -13.03 15.45 -7.91
N TYR A 42 -13.36 14.27 -8.44
CA TYR A 42 -14.64 14.04 -9.12
C TYR A 42 -15.83 14.32 -8.20
N PHE A 43 -15.84 13.75 -6.99
CA PHE A 43 -16.95 13.95 -6.06
C PHE A 43 -17.03 15.39 -5.57
N TYR A 44 -15.90 16.07 -5.39
CA TYR A 44 -15.87 17.47 -5.04
C TYR A 44 -16.52 18.36 -6.12
N LEU A 45 -16.23 18.11 -7.40
CA LEU A 45 -16.87 18.82 -8.52
C LEU A 45 -18.37 18.56 -8.58
N GLN A 46 -18.78 17.30 -8.37
CA GLN A 46 -20.19 16.91 -8.33
C GLN A 46 -20.94 17.61 -7.20
N GLU A 47 -20.35 17.66 -5.99
CA GLU A 47 -20.90 18.32 -4.81
C GLU A 47 -20.96 19.85 -4.97
N SER A 48 -20.04 20.43 -5.74
CA SER A 48 -19.99 21.87 -6.04
C SER A 48 -20.99 22.31 -7.12
N GLY A 49 -21.82 21.39 -7.65
CA GLY A 49 -22.85 21.68 -8.66
C GLY A 49 -22.32 21.79 -10.10
N SER A 50 -21.09 21.31 -10.37
CA SER A 50 -20.56 21.25 -11.74
C SER A 50 -21.18 20.09 -12.52
N ASP A 51 -21.37 20.27 -13.83
CA ASP A 51 -21.83 19.17 -14.70
C ASP A 51 -20.71 18.15 -14.91
N VAL A 52 -20.82 17.01 -14.25
CA VAL A 52 -19.87 15.88 -14.33
C VAL A 52 -20.39 14.74 -15.22
N SER A 53 -21.45 14.96 -16.00
CA SER A 53 -22.11 13.92 -16.80
C SER A 53 -21.17 13.26 -17.82
N SER A 54 -20.21 14.02 -18.36
CA SER A 54 -19.17 13.52 -19.27
C SER A 54 -18.05 12.73 -18.58
N LEU A 55 -17.95 12.82 -17.24
CA LEU A 55 -16.85 12.26 -16.44
C LEU A 55 -17.28 11.00 -15.66
N THR A 56 -18.47 10.46 -15.91
CA THR A 56 -19.06 9.32 -15.18
C THR A 56 -18.23 8.03 -15.19
N LEU A 57 -17.27 7.90 -16.13
CA LEU A 57 -16.32 6.77 -16.17
C LEU A 57 -15.16 6.91 -15.19
N ILE A 58 -14.85 8.12 -14.70
CA ILE A 58 -13.71 8.37 -13.80
C ILE A 58 -13.85 7.60 -12.48
N PRO A 59 -14.99 7.64 -11.76
CA PRO A 59 -15.12 6.93 -10.49
C PRO A 59 -14.95 5.42 -10.64
N LEU A 60 -15.60 4.83 -11.66
CA LEU A 60 -15.56 3.40 -11.90
C LEU A 60 -14.14 2.94 -12.26
N SER A 61 -13.49 3.62 -13.20
CA SER A 61 -12.13 3.30 -13.62
C SER A 61 -11.13 3.48 -12.48
N SER A 62 -11.26 4.54 -11.68
CA SER A 62 -10.38 4.80 -10.52
C SER A 62 -10.48 3.70 -9.47
N VAL A 63 -11.69 3.25 -9.14
CA VAL A 63 -11.91 2.16 -8.17
C VAL A 63 -11.37 0.83 -8.70
N VAL A 64 -11.63 0.51 -9.97
CA VAL A 64 -11.12 -0.73 -10.58
C VAL A 64 -9.59 -0.73 -10.61
N LEU A 65 -8.97 0.37 -11.05
CA LEU A 65 -7.52 0.50 -11.07
C LEU A 65 -6.92 0.43 -9.66
N TYR A 66 -7.55 1.09 -8.68
CA TYR A 66 -7.15 1.01 -7.28
C TYR A 66 -7.13 -0.45 -6.79
N ILE A 67 -8.18 -1.22 -7.04
CA ILE A 67 -8.27 -2.63 -6.62
C ILE A 67 -7.20 -3.50 -7.27
N ILE A 68 -6.96 -3.32 -8.57
CA ILE A 68 -5.94 -4.05 -9.33
C ILE A 68 -4.56 -3.77 -8.72
N ILE A 69 -4.21 -2.49 -8.57
CA ILE A 69 -2.90 -2.06 -8.09
C ILE A 69 -2.68 -2.42 -6.62
N PHE A 70 -3.72 -2.33 -5.79
CA PHE A 70 -3.69 -2.80 -4.41
C PHE A 70 -3.35 -4.28 -4.35
N SER A 71 -4.00 -5.10 -5.18
CA SER A 71 -3.78 -6.55 -5.25
C SER A 71 -2.38 -6.92 -5.75
N LEU A 72 -1.74 -6.03 -6.54
CA LEU A 72 -0.36 -6.20 -6.99
C LEU A 72 0.68 -5.86 -5.91
N GLY A 73 0.38 -4.91 -5.02
CA GLY A 73 1.36 -4.38 -4.05
C GLY A 73 0.96 -4.61 -2.61
N PHE A 74 0.16 -3.70 -2.06
CA PHE A 74 -0.21 -3.67 -0.64
C PHE A 74 -1.05 -4.86 -0.17
N GLY A 75 -1.71 -5.56 -1.09
CA GLY A 75 -2.46 -6.78 -0.81
C GLY A 75 -1.55 -7.89 -0.28
N PRO A 76 -0.57 -8.38 -1.07
CA PRO A 76 0.29 -9.50 -0.64
C PRO A 76 1.62 -9.10 0.02
N ILE A 77 2.24 -7.99 -0.40
CA ILE A 77 3.65 -7.72 -0.04
C ILE A 77 3.87 -7.49 1.46
N PRO A 78 3.06 -6.67 2.17
CA PRO A 78 3.26 -6.47 3.61
C PRO A 78 3.18 -7.77 4.42
N TRP A 79 2.29 -8.68 4.03
CA TRP A 79 2.15 -9.99 4.66
C TRP A 79 3.33 -10.91 4.39
N MET A 80 3.91 -10.82 3.18
CA MET A 80 5.14 -11.55 2.85
C MET A 80 6.35 -10.98 3.61
N MET A 81 6.45 -9.64 3.69
CA MET A 81 7.59 -8.96 4.32
C MET A 81 7.67 -9.21 5.83
N THR A 82 6.58 -9.51 6.54
CA THR A 82 6.66 -9.90 7.96
C THR A 82 7.52 -11.17 8.16
N GLY A 83 7.53 -12.08 7.18
CA GLY A 83 8.38 -13.26 7.19
C GLY A 83 9.87 -12.96 6.90
N GLU A 84 10.14 -11.92 6.12
CA GLU A 84 11.48 -11.53 5.65
C GLU A 84 12.18 -10.52 6.60
N LEU A 85 11.42 -9.66 7.27
CA LEU A 85 11.93 -8.55 8.08
C LEU A 85 12.28 -8.93 9.52
N PHE A 86 11.59 -9.89 10.12
CA PHE A 86 11.76 -10.22 11.54
C PHE A 86 12.64 -11.46 11.73
N ALA A 87 13.59 -11.34 12.67
CA ALA A 87 14.33 -12.50 13.16
C ALA A 87 13.38 -13.53 13.82
N PRO A 88 13.68 -14.84 13.74
CA PRO A 88 12.80 -15.90 14.25
C PRO A 88 12.29 -15.67 15.68
N ASP A 89 13.17 -15.19 16.56
CA ASP A 89 12.89 -15.02 18.00
C ASP A 89 11.85 -13.94 18.31
N VAL A 90 11.73 -12.93 17.45
CA VAL A 90 10.80 -11.80 17.63
C VAL A 90 9.67 -11.78 16.60
N LYS A 91 9.68 -12.71 15.64
CA LYS A 91 8.73 -12.76 14.52
C LYS A 91 7.29 -12.94 14.98
N GLY A 92 7.03 -13.84 15.93
CA GLY A 92 5.69 -14.10 16.45
C GLY A 92 5.04 -12.84 17.05
N PRO A 93 5.63 -12.25 18.11
CA PRO A 93 5.10 -11.03 18.71
C PRO A 93 5.00 -9.86 17.74
N SER A 94 6.03 -9.64 16.91
CA SER A 94 6.04 -8.51 15.96
C SER A 94 4.96 -8.63 14.89
N THR A 95 4.75 -9.85 14.37
CA THR A 95 3.67 -10.12 13.41
C THR A 95 2.31 -9.95 14.09
N GLY A 96 2.13 -10.44 15.32
CA GLY A 96 0.89 -10.26 16.07
C GLY A 96 0.52 -8.78 16.26
N ILE A 97 1.49 -7.93 16.62
CA ILE A 97 1.29 -6.48 16.73
C ILE A 97 0.93 -5.87 15.38
N ALA A 98 1.64 -6.21 14.31
CA ALA A 98 1.37 -5.70 12.96
C ALA A 98 -0.06 -6.04 12.50
N VAL A 99 -0.50 -7.29 12.72
CA VAL A 99 -1.85 -7.75 12.39
C VAL A 99 -2.90 -7.08 13.27
N GLY A 100 -2.65 -6.96 14.58
CA GLY A 100 -3.54 -6.26 15.49
C GLY A 100 -3.75 -4.79 15.09
N LEU A 101 -2.68 -4.08 14.76
CA LEU A 101 -2.75 -2.71 14.24
C LEU A 101 -3.48 -2.64 12.90
N ASN A 102 -3.23 -3.58 11.98
CA ASN A 102 -3.92 -3.62 10.69
C ASN A 102 -5.45 -3.73 10.85
N TRP A 103 -5.92 -4.65 11.70
CA TRP A 103 -7.35 -4.81 11.96
C TRP A 103 -7.94 -3.65 12.76
N LEU A 104 -7.19 -3.06 13.69
CA LEU A 104 -7.59 -1.85 14.40
C LEU A 104 -7.81 -0.69 13.43
N TYR A 105 -6.87 -0.43 12.52
CA TYR A 105 -7.03 0.63 11.51
C TYR A 105 -8.18 0.33 10.55
N THR A 106 -8.35 -0.93 10.12
CA THR A 106 -9.48 -1.36 9.29
C THR A 106 -10.82 -1.06 9.97
N PHE A 107 -10.93 -1.37 11.27
CA PHE A 107 -12.12 -1.06 12.07
C PHE A 107 -12.35 0.45 12.16
N LEU A 108 -11.30 1.23 12.48
CA LEU A 108 -11.39 2.68 12.60
C LEU A 108 -11.86 3.32 11.30
N VAL A 109 -11.21 3.02 10.17
CA VAL A 109 -11.60 3.54 8.85
C VAL A 109 -13.04 3.18 8.51
N THR A 110 -13.45 1.93 8.75
CA THR A 110 -14.82 1.48 8.47
C THR A 110 -15.85 2.24 9.32
N LYS A 111 -15.55 2.46 10.61
CA LYS A 111 -16.43 3.18 11.53
C LYS A 111 -16.48 4.68 11.26
N THR A 112 -15.37 5.30 10.90
CA THR A 112 -15.28 6.76 10.69
C THR A 112 -15.71 7.18 9.28
N PHE A 113 -15.73 6.27 8.30
CA PHE A 113 -16.08 6.60 6.92
C PHE A 113 -17.46 7.26 6.79
N THR A 114 -18.52 6.66 7.38
CA THR A 114 -19.88 7.23 7.29
C THR A 114 -19.98 8.61 7.96
N PRO A 115 -19.49 8.81 9.20
CA PRO A 115 -19.39 10.14 9.79
C PRO A 115 -18.63 11.16 8.93
N PHE A 116 -17.48 10.79 8.37
CA PHE A 116 -16.66 11.70 7.56
C PHE A 116 -17.38 12.09 6.28
N LYS A 117 -17.96 11.11 5.58
CA LYS A 117 -18.76 11.35 4.39
C LYS A 117 -19.92 12.30 4.66
N ASN A 118 -20.62 12.14 5.78
CA ASN A 118 -21.78 12.95 6.12
C ASN A 118 -21.42 14.38 6.54
N LEU A 119 -20.25 14.57 7.17
CA LEU A 119 -19.79 15.87 7.67
C LEU A 119 -19.00 16.68 6.62
N LEU A 120 -18.17 16.00 5.82
CA LEU A 120 -17.19 16.62 4.92
C LEU A 120 -17.53 16.44 3.44
N GLY A 121 -18.49 15.59 3.10
CA GLY A 121 -18.75 15.16 1.73
C GLY A 121 -17.82 14.03 1.28
N MET A 122 -18.17 13.37 0.18
CA MET A 122 -17.36 12.32 -0.45
C MET A 122 -16.06 12.90 -1.01
N GLY A 123 -16.09 14.09 -1.60
CA GLY A 123 -14.90 14.69 -2.23
C GLY A 123 -13.75 14.87 -1.26
N VAL A 124 -14.01 15.55 -0.14
CA VAL A 124 -13.02 15.78 0.92
C VAL A 124 -12.61 14.46 1.60
N THR A 125 -13.54 13.54 1.83
CA THR A 125 -13.25 12.24 2.47
C THR A 125 -12.24 11.42 1.65
N PHE A 126 -12.44 11.29 0.34
CA PHE A 126 -11.49 10.59 -0.54
C PHE A 126 -10.20 11.39 -0.74
N GLY A 127 -10.25 12.72 -0.70
CA GLY A 127 -9.05 13.58 -0.66
C GLY A 127 -8.17 13.30 0.57
N ILE A 128 -8.76 13.13 1.76
CA ILE A 128 -8.02 12.74 2.97
C ILE A 128 -7.35 11.38 2.79
N PHE A 129 -8.04 10.40 2.20
CA PHE A 129 -7.44 9.09 1.92
C PHE A 129 -6.31 9.17 0.90
N SER A 130 -6.42 10.04 -0.12
CA SER A 130 -5.33 10.31 -1.05
C SER A 130 -4.08 10.85 -0.35
N VAL A 131 -4.25 11.80 0.58
CA VAL A 131 -3.15 12.35 1.40
C VAL A 131 -2.51 11.25 2.26
N ILE A 132 -3.32 10.40 2.90
CA ILE A 132 -2.81 9.27 3.69
C ILE A 132 -2.01 8.30 2.80
N CYS A 133 -2.49 7.99 1.60
CA CYS A 133 -1.74 7.19 0.63
C CYS A 133 -0.42 7.87 0.23
N ALA A 134 -0.41 9.19 0.03
CA ALA A 134 0.80 9.94 -0.28
C ALA A 134 1.82 9.93 0.87
N ILE A 135 1.37 10.00 2.13
CA ILE A 135 2.24 9.77 3.30
C ILE A 135 2.79 8.35 3.27
N GLY A 136 1.98 7.37 2.88
CA GLY A 136 2.40 5.99 2.64
C GLY A 136 3.50 5.86 1.58
N VAL A 137 3.43 6.64 0.48
CA VAL A 137 4.50 6.72 -0.53
C VAL A 137 5.81 7.15 0.12
N VAL A 138 5.78 8.23 0.89
CA VAL A 138 6.97 8.76 1.59
C VAL A 138 7.52 7.73 2.58
N PHE A 139 6.65 7.04 3.31
CA PHE A 139 7.06 5.97 4.22
C PHE A 139 7.75 4.82 3.47
N VAL A 140 7.19 4.34 2.36
CA VAL A 140 7.80 3.28 1.54
C VAL A 140 9.14 3.74 0.95
N LEU A 141 9.24 5.00 0.54
CA LEU A 141 10.49 5.57 0.04
C LEU A 141 11.58 5.62 1.09
N LEU A 142 11.28 6.02 2.32
CA LEU A 142 12.30 6.31 3.32
C LEU A 142 12.59 5.12 4.26
N MET A 143 11.58 4.35 4.63
CA MET A 143 11.66 3.38 5.73
C MET A 143 11.66 1.92 5.27
N VAL A 144 11.12 1.60 4.10
CA VAL A 144 10.98 0.21 3.65
C VAL A 144 12.23 -0.24 2.89
N PRO A 145 12.99 -1.23 3.41
CA PRO A 145 14.15 -1.76 2.70
C PRO A 145 13.73 -2.69 1.56
N GLU A 146 14.61 -2.87 0.57
CA GLU A 146 14.45 -3.95 -0.40
C GLU A 146 14.92 -5.26 0.22
N THR A 147 14.06 -6.27 0.20
CA THR A 147 14.31 -7.61 0.78
C THR A 147 14.64 -8.66 -0.28
N LYS A 148 14.37 -8.38 -1.57
CA LYS A 148 14.63 -9.34 -2.66
C LYS A 148 16.11 -9.73 -2.71
N GLY A 149 16.35 -11.04 -2.66
CA GLY A 149 17.67 -11.64 -2.83
C GLY A 149 18.65 -11.35 -1.69
N LYS A 150 18.16 -10.91 -0.53
CA LYS A 150 18.98 -10.66 0.66
C LYS A 150 18.79 -11.74 1.72
N SER A 151 19.85 -12.02 2.47
CA SER A 151 19.73 -12.86 3.66
C SER A 151 19.07 -12.09 4.81
N LEU A 152 18.55 -12.82 5.79
CA LEU A 152 17.97 -12.22 6.99
C LEU A 152 19.01 -11.33 7.71
N ASP A 153 20.26 -11.77 7.80
CA ASP A 153 21.34 -11.00 8.44
C ASP A 153 21.62 -9.68 7.73
N GLU A 154 21.62 -9.67 6.39
CA GLU A 154 21.76 -8.43 5.61
C GLU A 154 20.59 -7.47 5.86
N ILE A 155 19.36 -8.00 5.94
CA ILE A 155 18.16 -7.21 6.25
C ILE A 155 18.26 -6.63 7.67
N GLN A 156 18.68 -7.41 8.67
CA GLN A 156 18.90 -6.92 10.04
C GLN A 156 19.99 -5.84 10.11
N GLN A 157 21.06 -5.96 9.31
CA GLN A 157 22.08 -4.91 9.24
C GLN A 157 21.54 -3.61 8.63
N ILE A 158 20.73 -3.71 7.57
CA ILE A 158 20.07 -2.55 6.96
C ILE A 158 19.13 -1.86 7.95
N LEU A 159 18.30 -2.63 8.65
CA LEU A 159 17.37 -2.11 9.66
C LEU A 159 18.09 -1.56 10.90
N GLY A 160 19.19 -2.20 11.31
CA GLY A 160 20.02 -1.76 12.43
C GLY A 160 20.97 -0.60 12.13
N GLY A 161 20.92 -0.02 10.93
CA GLY A 161 21.73 1.13 10.53
C GLY A 161 23.23 0.87 10.43
N LYS A 162 23.67 -0.41 10.41
CA LYS A 162 25.08 -0.79 10.31
C LYS A 162 25.48 -0.88 8.84
N LYS A 163 26.51 -0.14 8.41
CA LYS A 163 27.06 -0.27 7.04
C LYS A 163 27.45 -1.74 6.79
N PRO A 164 27.17 -2.30 5.59
CA PRO A 164 27.48 -3.69 5.29
C PRO A 164 28.98 -3.90 5.45
N ARG A 165 29.35 -4.84 6.33
CA ARG A 165 30.74 -5.23 6.54
C ARG A 165 31.15 -6.01 5.29
N ARG A 166 31.96 -5.39 4.43
CA ARG A 166 32.52 -6.02 3.23
C ARG A 166 33.41 -7.17 3.72
N ASN A 167 32.89 -8.39 3.70
CA ASN A 167 33.69 -9.58 3.98
C ASN A 167 34.68 -9.73 2.83
N ASN A 168 35.93 -9.36 3.07
CA ASN A 168 37.03 -9.77 2.22
C ASN A 168 37.12 -11.29 2.34
N VAL A 169 36.65 -11.98 1.30
CA VAL A 169 36.98 -13.38 1.09
C VAL A 169 38.50 -13.40 0.88
N VAL A 170 39.21 -13.86 1.90
CA VAL A 170 40.64 -14.15 1.81
C VAL A 170 40.77 -15.37 0.90
N ALA A 171 41.62 -15.22 -0.12
CA ALA A 171 41.96 -16.20 -1.14
C ALA A 171 42.56 -17.49 -0.54
#